data_AF-A0A956Q5P8-F1
#
_entry.id   AF-A0A956Q5P8-F1
#
_cell.length_a   1.000
_cell.length_b   1.000
_cell.length_c   1.000
_cell.angle_alpha   90.00
_cell.angle_beta   90.00
_cell.angle_gamma   90.00
#
_symmetry.space_group_name_H-M   'P 1'
#
loop_
_entity.id
_entity.type
_entity.pdbx_description
1 polymer ?
#
loop_
_entity_poly.entity_id
_entity_poly.type
_entity_poly.pdbx_seq_one_letter_code
_entity_poly.pdbx_strand_id
1 'polypeptide(L)'
;MTVQTRSPKLQTLFEILSQRSFKRGTFTLASGKTSTYYMDGRLTTLSADGSKIIGELLFEHLGPLKLDAVGGMTMGADPIVTAVTVESARQG
;
A
#
# COMPACT_ATOMS: atom_id res chain seq x y z
N MET A 1 16.41 -0.70 -22.12
CA MET A 1 15.82 -0.98 -20.80
C MET A 1 14.37 -0.55 -20.86
N THR A 2 13.47 -1.48 -21.18
CA THR A 2 12.06 -1.18 -21.42
C THR A 2 11.40 -0.82 -20.09
N VAL A 3 11.08 0.46 -19.88
CA VAL A 3 10.27 0.89 -18.75
C VAL A 3 8.89 0.30 -18.99
N GLN A 4 8.50 -0.73 -18.24
CA GLN A 4 7.10 -1.17 -18.21
C GLN A 4 6.26 0.04 -17.79
N THR A 5 5.36 0.48 -18.66
CA THR A 5 4.38 1.51 -18.35
C THR A 5 3.52 1.00 -17.19
N ARG A 6 3.69 1.59 -15.99
CA ARG A 6 2.87 1.25 -14.82
C ARG A 6 1.40 1.58 -15.13
N SER A 7 0.47 0.79 -14.63
CA SER A 7 -0.95 1.14 -14.73
C SER A 7 -1.21 2.51 -14.06
N PRO A 8 -2.21 3.30 -14.51
CA PRO A 8 -2.51 4.59 -13.91
C PRO A 8 -2.71 4.51 -12.38
N LYS A 9 -3.38 3.47 -11.89
CA LYS A 9 -3.57 3.23 -10.45
C LYS A 9 -2.25 3.00 -9.70
N LEU A 10 -1.34 2.20 -10.26
CA LEU A 10 -0.02 1.98 -9.67
C LEU A 10 0.83 3.25 -9.65
N GLN A 11 0.68 4.11 -10.66
CA GLN A 11 1.34 5.42 -10.71
C GLN A 11 0.79 6.34 -9.61
N THR A 12 -0.53 6.41 -9.42
CA THR A 12 -1.15 7.17 -8.33
C THR A 12 -0.70 6.69 -6.95
N LEU A 13 -0.70 5.38 -6.71
CA LEU A 13 -0.21 4.83 -5.44
C LEU A 13 1.28 5.18 -5.22
N PHE A 14 2.10 5.09 -6.26
CA PHE A 14 3.51 5.46 -6.19
C PHE A 14 3.70 6.93 -5.81
N GLU A 15 2.91 7.84 -6.38
CA GLU A 15 2.95 9.26 -6.04
C GLU A 15 2.57 9.51 -4.59
N ILE A 16 1.49 8.89 -4.11
CA ILE A 16 1.04 9.00 -2.72
C ILE A 16 2.13 8.48 -1.76
N LEU A 17 2.72 7.32 -2.05
CA LEU A 17 3.81 6.75 -1.25
C LEU A 17 5.05 7.65 -1.25
N SER A 18 5.41 8.20 -2.41
CA SER A 18 6.57 9.08 -2.55
C SER A 18 6.40 10.38 -1.78
N GLN A 19 5.19 10.94 -1.75
CA GLN A 19 4.90 12.20 -1.06
C GLN A 19 4.72 12.03 0.45
N ARG A 20 4.08 10.95 0.90
CA ARG A 20 3.67 10.80 2.30
C ARG A 20 4.55 9.85 3.10
N SER A 21 4.94 8.75 2.47
CA SER A 21 5.51 7.60 3.17
C SER A 21 7.02 7.47 3.01
N PHE A 22 7.65 8.23 2.10
CA PHE A 22 9.07 8.15 1.82
C PHE A 22 9.83 9.39 2.31
N LYS A 23 10.96 9.18 2.99
CA LYS A 23 11.88 10.24 3.41
C LYS A 23 13.33 9.87 3.08
N ARG A 24 14.10 10.85 2.63
CA ARG A 24 15.57 10.77 2.48
C ARG A 24 16.26 11.54 3.60
N GLY A 25 17.37 11.01 4.07
CA GLY A 25 18.14 11.55 5.21
C GLY A 25 18.88 10.43 5.91
N THR A 26 19.53 10.72 7.03
CA THR A 26 20.20 9.70 7.84
C THR A 26 19.29 9.26 8.98
N PHE A 27 18.91 7.98 9.00
CA PHE A 27 18.04 7.42 10.02
C PHE A 27 18.74 6.27 10.75
N THR A 28 18.62 6.23 12.07
CA THR A 28 19.02 5.07 12.87
C THR A 28 17.83 4.14 13.00
N LEU A 29 17.96 2.92 12.48
CA LEU A 29 16.91 1.90 12.52
C LEU A 29 16.84 1.25 13.91
N ALA A 30 15.72 0.57 14.18
CA ALA A 30 15.56 -0.21 15.43
C ALA A 30 16.64 -1.29 15.63
N SER A 31 17.29 -1.72 14.54
CA SER A 31 18.44 -2.64 14.59
C SER A 31 19.77 -1.97 14.98
N GLY A 32 19.78 -0.65 15.18
CA GLY A 32 20.99 0.16 15.41
C GLY A 32 21.77 0.52 14.13
N LYS A 33 21.39 -0.03 12.96
CA LYS A 33 22.01 0.30 11.67
C LYS A 33 21.54 1.66 11.17
N THR A 34 22.39 2.35 10.40
CA THR A 34 22.01 3.59 9.70
C THR A 34 21.48 3.30 8.30
N SER A 35 20.43 4.01 7.90
CA SER A 35 19.87 3.98 6.55
C SER A 35 19.77 5.39 5.97
N THR A 36 19.94 5.51 4.65
CA THR A 36 19.76 6.78 3.91
C THR A 36 18.30 7.05 3.51
N TYR A 37 17.42 6.09 3.80
CA TYR A 37 16.00 6.14 3.51
C TYR A 37 15.18 5.64 4.71
N TYR A 38 14.02 6.24 4.87
CA TYR A 38 12.98 5.79 5.80
C TYR A 38 11.66 5.70 5.05
N MET A 39 10.92 4.62 5.27
CA MET A 39 9.61 4.38 4.69
C MET A 39 8.61 4.00 5.77
N ASP A 40 7.50 4.73 5.84
CA ASP A 40 6.39 4.46 6.76
C ASP A 40 5.08 4.34 6.00
N GLY A 41 4.75 3.12 5.57
CA GLY A 41 3.54 2.84 4.79
C GLY A 41 2.23 3.08 5.53
N ARG A 42 2.25 3.28 6.86
CA ARG A 42 1.04 3.62 7.64
C ARG A 42 0.47 4.97 7.21
N LEU A 43 1.34 5.90 6.82
CA LEU A 43 0.94 7.24 6.36
C LEU A 43 0.13 7.20 5.07
N THR A 44 0.35 6.19 4.21
CA THR A 44 -0.45 5.97 3.00
C THR A 44 -1.65 5.07 3.28
N THR A 45 -1.48 3.96 4.00
CA THR A 45 -2.57 3.00 4.24
C THR A 45 -3.70 3.59 5.10
N LEU A 46 -3.40 4.55 5.98
CA LEU A 46 -4.38 5.26 6.80
C LEU A 46 -4.88 6.58 6.19
N SER A 47 -4.45 6.95 4.97
CA SER A 47 -4.98 8.13 4.28
C SER A 47 -6.19 7.73 3.42
N ALA A 48 -7.15 8.65 3.23
CA ALA A 48 -8.36 8.36 2.47
C ALA A 48 -8.06 7.98 1.00
N ASP A 49 -7.15 8.72 0.36
CA ASP A 49 -6.72 8.47 -1.02
C ASP A 49 -5.88 7.19 -1.14
N GLY A 50 -5.00 6.95 -0.18
CA GLY A 50 -4.14 5.76 -0.14
C GLY A 50 -4.93 4.48 0.13
N SER A 51 -5.84 4.50 1.11
CA SER A 51 -6.72 3.38 1.42
C SER A 51 -7.57 3.00 0.20
N LYS A 52 -8.20 4.00 -0.46
CA LYS A 52 -8.99 3.77 -1.67
C LYS A 52 -8.18 3.08 -2.78
N ILE A 53 -7.02 3.64 -3.16
CA ILE A 53 -6.25 3.10 -4.28
C ILE A 53 -5.66 1.72 -3.97
N ILE A 54 -5.29 1.47 -2.71
CA ILE A 54 -4.83 0.15 -2.24
C ILE A 54 -5.95 -0.87 -2.35
N GLY A 55 -7.16 -0.55 -1.89
CA GLY A 55 -8.32 -1.42 -2.01
C GLY A 55 -8.59 -1.80 -3.46
N GLU A 56 -8.69 -0.80 -4.35
CA GLU A 56 -8.91 -1.00 -5.79
C GLU A 56 -7.85 -1.89 -6.45
N LEU A 57 -6.56 -1.62 -6.17
CA LEU A 57 -5.44 -2.36 -6.76
C LEU A 57 -5.40 -3.80 -6.28
N LEU A 58 -5.55 -4.02 -4.96
CA LEU A 58 -5.49 -5.35 -4.39
C LEU A 58 -6.71 -6.17 -4.79
N PHE A 59 -7.92 -5.60 -4.79
CA PHE A 59 -9.11 -6.33 -5.22
C PHE A 59 -8.98 -6.79 -6.68
N GLU A 60 -8.50 -5.92 -7.58
CA GLU A 60 -8.23 -6.25 -8.98
C GLU A 60 -7.19 -7.37 -9.11
N HIS A 61 -6.12 -7.32 -8.30
CA HIS A 61 -5.05 -8.32 -8.34
C HIS A 61 -5.45 -9.67 -7.73
N LEU A 62 -6.36 -9.66 -6.75
CA LEU A 62 -6.85 -10.85 -6.05
C LEU A 62 -8.02 -11.53 -6.76
N GLY A 63 -8.77 -10.80 -7.61
CA GLY A 63 -9.94 -11.31 -8.33
C GLY A 63 -9.73 -12.68 -9.03
N PRO A 64 -8.59 -12.93 -9.70
CA PRO A 64 -8.33 -14.22 -10.34
C PRO A 64 -8.17 -15.42 -9.39
N LEU A 65 -7.89 -15.18 -8.09
CA LEU A 65 -7.52 -16.22 -7.13
C LEU A 65 -8.71 -16.91 -6.45
N LYS A 66 -9.95 -16.41 -6.63
CA LYS A 66 -11.19 -16.94 -6.00
C LYS A 66 -11.03 -17.21 -4.49
N LEU A 67 -10.94 -16.13 -3.71
CA LEU A 67 -10.71 -16.19 -2.27
C LEU A 67 -12.01 -15.97 -1.49
N ASP A 68 -12.19 -16.71 -0.38
CA ASP A 68 -13.34 -16.53 0.53
C ASP A 68 -13.09 -15.45 1.60
N ALA A 69 -11.82 -15.16 1.90
CA ALA A 69 -11.43 -14.23 2.95
C ALA A 69 -10.05 -13.61 2.70
N VAL A 70 -9.82 -12.45 3.30
CA VAL A 70 -8.52 -11.77 3.37
C VAL A 70 -8.17 -11.47 4.83
N GLY A 71 -6.89 -11.61 5.19
CA GLY A 71 -6.41 -11.39 6.55
C GLY A 71 -4.92 -11.08 6.58
N GLY A 72 -4.43 -10.63 7.74
CA GLY A 72 -3.01 -10.31 7.92
C GLY A 72 -2.64 -10.04 9.37
N MET A 73 -1.34 -9.89 9.63
CA MET A 73 -0.82 -9.58 10.96
C MET A 73 -1.20 -8.17 11.40
N THR A 74 -1.66 -8.03 12.65
CA THR A 74 -2.19 -6.77 13.19
C THR A 74 -1.19 -5.59 13.15
N MET A 75 -1.72 -4.37 13.32
CA MET A 75 -1.08 -3.06 13.23
C MET A 75 -0.64 -2.64 11.83
N GLY A 76 -0.04 -3.55 11.07
CA GLY A 76 0.44 -3.28 9.71
C GLY A 76 -0.60 -3.62 8.64
N ALA A 77 -1.21 -4.80 8.75
CA ALA A 77 -2.15 -5.29 7.74
C ALA A 77 -3.57 -4.75 7.94
N ASP A 78 -3.96 -4.36 9.15
CA ASP A 78 -5.31 -3.91 9.49
C ASP A 78 -5.88 -2.87 8.50
N PRO A 79 -5.19 -1.75 8.18
CA PRO A 79 -5.71 -0.78 7.22
C PRO A 79 -5.78 -1.31 5.78
N ILE A 80 -4.90 -2.24 5.40
CA ILE A 80 -4.87 -2.85 4.07
C ILE A 80 -6.02 -3.83 3.91
N VAL A 81 -6.20 -4.73 4.87
CA VAL A 81 -7.31 -5.70 4.91
C VAL A 81 -8.65 -4.96 4.93
N THR A 82 -8.75 -3.90 5.72
CA THR A 82 -9.95 -3.05 5.75
C THR A 82 -10.23 -2.43 4.38
N ALA A 83 -9.22 -1.86 3.72
CA ALA A 83 -9.37 -1.27 2.38
C ALA A 83 -9.87 -2.29 1.34
N VAL A 84 -9.32 -3.50 1.35
CA VAL A 84 -9.75 -4.58 0.45
C VAL A 84 -11.17 -5.03 0.75
N THR A 85 -11.52 -5.15 2.04
CA THR A 85 -12.87 -5.58 2.46
C THR A 85 -13.93 -4.54 2.05
N VAL A 86 -13.63 -3.26 2.23
CA VAL A 86 -14.51 -2.16 1.79
C VAL A 86 -14.66 -2.15 0.26
N GLU A 87 -13.56 -2.33 -0.48
CA GLU A 87 -13.63 -2.39 -1.95
C GLU A 87 -14.40 -3.62 -2.44
N SER A 88 -14.23 -4.78 -1.80
CA SER A 88 -15.02 -5.98 -2.09
C SER A 88 -16.51 -5.72 -1.91
N ALA A 89 -16.91 -5.14 -0.78
CA ALA A 89 -18.31 -4.80 -0.53
C ALA A 89 -18.88 -3.80 -1.56
N ARG A 90 -18.04 -2.94 -2.14
CA ARG A 90 -18.42 -1.96 -3.16
C ARG A 90 -18.63 -2.60 -4.54
N GLN A 91 -17.94 -3.70 -4.84
CA GLN A 91 -17.93 -4.34 -6.15
C GLN A 91 -18.94 -5.51 -6.26
N GLY A 92 -19.46 -6.00 -5.13
CA GLY A 92 -20.43 -7.11 -5.06
C GLY A 92 -19.75 -8.48 -5.02
#